data_AF-F7BGE2-F1
#
_entry.id   AF-F7BGE2-F1
#
_cell.length_a   1.000
_cell.length_b   1.000
_cell.length_c   1.000
_cell.angle_alpha   90.00
_cell.angle_beta   90.00
_cell.angle_gamma   90.00
#
_symmetry.space_group_name_H-M   'P 1'
#
loop_
_entity.id
_entity.type
_entity.pdbx_description
1 polymer ?
#
loop_
_entity_poly.entity_id
_entity_poly.type
_entity_poly.pdbx_seq_one_letter_code
_entity_poly.pdbx_strand_id
1 'polypeptide(L)'
;MSGPFIKCLISVICEKAVNDDLNSPENAINKRSPLVVFYILNSKENLQQDIIEEVLTCIDTWGYSQETICLLLHQFYHNEVIYESSLQSWAVNDQSMKAKLVKEFSFHEFPELWKIMAKNQNFARNV
;
A
#
# COMPACT_ATOMS: atom_id res chain seq x y z
N MET A 1 7.81 2.26 19.28
CA MET A 1 8.87 1.43 18.64
C MET A 1 8.32 0.52 17.55
N SER A 2 7.01 0.56 17.27
CA SER A 2 6.35 -0.31 16.28
C SER A 2 6.55 0.12 14.83
N GLY A 3 6.64 1.43 14.56
CA GLY A 3 6.92 1.97 13.21
C GLY A 3 8.14 1.35 12.50
N PRO A 4 9.36 1.39 13.08
CA PRO A 4 10.54 0.82 12.42
C PRO A 4 10.46 -0.69 12.16
N PHE A 5 9.85 -1.44 13.10
CA PHE A 5 9.68 -2.88 12.93
C PHE A 5 8.69 -3.21 11.80
N ILE A 6 7.52 -2.54 11.77
CA ILE A 6 6.54 -2.81 10.73
C ILE A 6 7.08 -2.43 9.35
N LYS A 7 7.80 -1.31 9.23
CA LYS A 7 8.46 -0.91 7.98
C LYS A 7 9.46 -1.98 7.51
N CYS A 8 10.35 -2.44 8.40
CA CYS A 8 11.27 -3.53 8.06
C CYS A 8 10.54 -4.82 7.61
N LEU A 9 9.49 -5.22 8.33
CA LEU A 9 8.69 -6.40 7.98
C LEU A 9 8.02 -6.27 6.61
N ILE A 10 7.42 -5.11 6.32
CA ILE A 10 6.78 -4.84 5.03
C ILE A 10 7.79 -4.84 3.90
N SER A 11 8.96 -4.21 4.08
CA SER A 11 10.04 -4.20 3.09
C SER A 11 10.43 -5.63 2.65
N VAL A 12 10.63 -6.52 3.63
CA VAL A 12 10.99 -7.93 3.38
C VAL A 12 9.84 -8.70 2.71
N ILE A 13 8.58 -8.44 3.11
CA ILE A 13 7.42 -9.06 2.47
C ILE A 13 7.29 -8.62 1.02
N CYS A 14 7.44 -7.32 0.73
CA CYS A 14 7.43 -6.79 -0.63
C CYS A 14 8.50 -7.44 -1.48
N GLU A 15 9.76 -7.42 -1.03
CA GLU A 15 10.89 -8.01 -1.75
C GLU A 15 10.63 -9.49 -2.09
N LYS A 16 10.18 -10.26 -1.09
CA LYS A 16 9.91 -11.68 -1.29
C LYS A 16 8.70 -11.91 -2.21
N ALA A 17 7.65 -11.11 -2.11
CA ALA A 17 6.46 -11.24 -2.95
C ALA A 17 6.75 -10.93 -4.43
N VAL A 18 7.56 -9.90 -4.72
CA VAL A 18 7.98 -9.59 -6.10
C VAL A 18 8.82 -10.72 -6.68
N ASN A 19 9.69 -11.33 -5.88
CA ASN A 19 10.52 -12.46 -6.33
C ASN A 19 9.74 -13.78 -6.51
N ASP A 20 8.63 -13.97 -5.79
CA ASP A 20 7.83 -15.22 -5.78
C ASP A 20 6.64 -15.23 -6.78
N ASP A 21 6.59 -14.28 -7.72
CA ASP A 21 5.42 -13.90 -8.52
C ASP A 21 4.30 -13.27 -7.66
N LEU A 22 4.12 -11.95 -7.81
CA LEU A 22 3.10 -11.17 -7.10
C LEU A 22 1.67 -11.67 -7.34
N ASN A 23 1.40 -12.30 -8.48
CA ASN A 23 0.05 -12.76 -8.81
C ASN A 23 -0.23 -14.17 -8.29
N SER A 24 0.79 -14.86 -7.77
CA SER A 24 0.63 -16.18 -7.17
C SER A 24 -0.21 -16.08 -5.89
N PRO A 25 -1.22 -16.94 -5.69
CA PRO A 25 -1.95 -17.01 -4.42
C PRO A 25 -1.01 -17.38 -3.24
N GLU A 26 0.15 -17.96 -3.55
CA GLU A 26 1.15 -18.40 -2.60
C GLU A 26 2.25 -17.35 -2.34
N ASN A 27 2.08 -16.12 -2.82
CA ASN A 27 3.05 -15.04 -2.62
C ASN A 27 3.24 -14.69 -1.13
N ALA A 28 4.31 -13.95 -0.82
CA ALA A 28 4.64 -13.60 0.55
C ALA A 28 3.60 -12.70 1.24
N ILE A 29 2.91 -11.82 0.50
CA ILE A 29 1.84 -10.98 1.06
C ILE A 29 0.72 -11.87 1.58
N ASN A 30 0.20 -12.78 0.77
CA ASN A 30 -0.92 -13.65 1.17
C ASN A 30 -0.55 -14.52 2.37
N LYS A 31 0.68 -15.06 2.39
CA LYS A 31 1.17 -15.90 3.49
C LYS A 31 1.42 -15.17 4.80
N ARG A 32 1.73 -13.87 4.74
CA ARG A 32 2.18 -13.09 5.91
C ARG A 32 1.18 -12.06 6.39
N SER A 33 0.19 -11.70 5.57
CA SER A 33 -0.86 -10.75 5.93
C SER A 33 -1.56 -11.07 7.26
N PRO A 34 -1.90 -12.33 7.61
CA PRO A 34 -2.51 -12.62 8.92
C PRO A 34 -1.64 -12.19 10.11
N LEU A 35 -0.32 -12.33 10.01
CA LEU A 35 0.62 -11.88 11.05
C LEU A 35 0.70 -10.36 11.11
N VAL A 36 0.73 -9.71 9.95
CA VAL A 36 0.76 -8.24 9.85
C VAL A 36 -0.52 -7.63 10.43
N VAL A 37 -1.68 -8.17 10.06
CA VAL A 37 -2.99 -7.77 10.62
C VAL A 37 -3.02 -7.95 12.13
N PHE A 38 -2.57 -9.10 12.65
CA PHE A 38 -2.46 -9.31 14.09
C PHE A 38 -1.60 -8.24 14.77
N TYR A 39 -0.46 -7.87 14.17
CA TYR A 39 0.41 -6.84 14.71
C TYR A 39 -0.26 -5.46 14.72
N ILE A 40 -0.95 -5.08 13.64
CA ILE A 40 -1.68 -3.81 13.55
C ILE A 40 -2.78 -3.75 14.62
N LEU A 41 -3.59 -4.80 14.75
CA LEU A 41 -4.72 -4.82 15.70
C LEU A 41 -4.28 -4.77 17.17
N ASN A 42 -3.08 -5.25 17.49
CA ASN A 42 -2.53 -5.22 18.84
C ASN A 42 -1.63 -4.00 19.09
N SER A 43 -1.44 -3.14 18.09
CA SER A 43 -0.69 -1.89 18.23
C SER A 43 -1.56 -0.79 18.80
N LYS A 44 -0.95 0.12 19.58
CA LYS A 44 -1.56 1.40 19.98
C LYS A 44 -1.35 2.50 18.93
N GLU A 45 -0.50 2.26 17.94
CA GLU A 45 -0.16 3.18 16.86
C GLU A 45 -0.96 2.84 15.60
N ASN A 46 -1.32 3.85 14.80
CA ASN A 46 -1.91 3.63 13.48
C ASN A 46 -0.82 3.30 12.46
N LEU A 47 -0.53 2.02 12.30
CA LEU A 47 0.58 1.54 11.46
C LEU A 47 0.24 1.47 9.96
N GLN A 48 -1.00 1.68 9.54
CA GLN A 48 -1.37 1.52 8.14
C GLN A 48 -0.72 2.57 7.23
N GLN A 49 -0.50 3.79 7.74
CA GLN A 49 0.23 4.82 7.00
C GLN A 49 1.72 4.47 6.88
N ASP A 50 2.33 3.94 7.95
CA ASP A 50 3.71 3.45 7.91
C ASP A 50 3.90 2.34 6.86
N ILE A 51 2.90 1.46 6.72
CA ILE A 51 2.90 0.39 5.71
C ILE A 51 2.82 0.98 4.29
N ILE A 52 1.89 1.92 4.05
CA ILE A 52 1.76 2.56 2.73
C ILE A 52 3.06 3.28 2.36
N GLU A 53 3.63 4.06 3.29
CA GLU A 53 4.89 4.77 3.08
C GLU A 53 6.02 3.81 2.72
N GLU A 54 6.15 2.68 3.42
CA GLU A 54 7.18 1.69 3.15
C GLU A 54 6.97 0.99 1.80
N VAL A 55 5.73 0.76 1.38
CA VAL A 55 5.50 0.24 0.03
C VAL A 55 6.01 1.25 -1.00
N LEU A 56 5.82 2.56 -0.80
CA LEU A 56 6.33 3.59 -1.72
C LEU A 56 7.86 3.73 -1.69
N THR A 57 8.52 3.48 -0.55
CA THR A 57 9.99 3.53 -0.49
C THR A 57 10.64 2.47 -1.38
N CYS A 58 9.94 1.35 -1.63
CA CYS A 58 10.41 0.27 -2.50
C CYS A 58 10.70 0.71 -3.95
N ILE A 59 10.11 1.83 -4.43
CA ILE A 59 10.47 2.44 -5.72
C ILE A 59 11.97 2.74 -5.79
N ASP A 60 12.51 3.33 -4.74
CA ASP A 60 13.92 3.76 -4.71
C ASP A 60 14.82 2.61 -4.25
N THR A 61 14.39 1.88 -3.22
CA THR A 61 15.21 0.83 -2.60
C THR A 61 15.44 -0.34 -3.55
N TRP A 62 14.39 -0.75 -4.26
CA TRP A 62 14.40 -1.95 -5.10
C TRP A 62 14.22 -1.66 -6.59
N GLY A 63 14.02 -0.39 -6.98
CA GLY A 63 13.84 0.01 -8.37
C GLY A 63 12.49 -0.43 -8.96
N TYR A 64 11.46 -0.63 -8.11
CA TYR A 64 10.15 -1.11 -8.56
C TYR A 64 9.41 -0.08 -9.42
N SER A 65 8.75 -0.59 -10.47
CA SER A 65 7.87 0.21 -11.33
C SER A 65 6.61 0.66 -10.60
N GLN A 66 5.95 1.72 -11.10
CA GLN A 66 4.67 2.19 -10.59
C GLN A 66 3.60 1.08 -10.62
N GLU A 67 3.64 0.22 -11.65
CA GLU A 67 2.78 -0.97 -11.74
C GLU A 67 2.98 -1.92 -10.56
N THR A 68 4.24 -2.26 -10.27
CA THR A 68 4.60 -3.15 -9.15
C THR A 68 4.11 -2.57 -7.83
N ILE A 69 4.26 -1.26 -7.63
CA ILE A 69 3.79 -0.58 -6.43
C ILE A 69 2.26 -0.58 -6.33
N CYS A 70 1.56 -0.35 -7.43
CA CYS A 70 0.10 -0.44 -7.46
C CYS A 70 -0.37 -1.85 -7.11
N LEU A 71 0.27 -2.88 -7.65
CA LEU A 71 -0.01 -4.28 -7.32
C LEU A 71 0.22 -4.57 -5.83
N LEU A 72 1.35 -4.13 -5.26
CA LEU A 72 1.65 -4.31 -3.83
C LEU A 72 0.57 -3.66 -2.94
N LEU A 73 0.24 -2.39 -3.20
CA LEU A 73 -0.80 -1.67 -2.45
C LEU A 73 -2.16 -2.37 -2.56
N HIS A 74 -2.51 -2.83 -3.76
CA HIS A 74 -3.76 -3.52 -4.03
C HIS A 74 -3.83 -4.89 -3.34
N GLN A 75 -2.73 -5.64 -3.31
CA GLN A 75 -2.66 -6.94 -2.61
C GLN A 75 -2.77 -6.76 -1.09
N PHE A 76 -2.08 -5.77 -0.50
CA PHE A 76 -2.24 -5.48 0.93
C PHE A 76 -3.65 -4.99 1.27
N TYR A 77 -4.32 -4.27 0.37
CA TYR A 77 -5.73 -3.93 0.52
C TYR A 77 -6.63 -5.17 0.50
N HIS A 78 -6.47 -6.06 -0.49
CA HIS A 78 -7.25 -7.29 -0.61
C HIS A 78 -7.07 -8.24 0.57
N ASN A 79 -5.89 -8.24 1.18
CA ASN A 79 -5.58 -9.03 2.38
C ASN A 79 -5.93 -8.31 3.69
N GLU A 80 -6.69 -7.21 3.63
CA GLU A 80 -7.15 -6.45 4.80
C GLU A 80 -6.02 -5.92 5.70
N VAL A 81 -4.81 -5.78 5.16
CA VAL A 81 -3.67 -5.15 5.85
C VAL A 81 -3.80 -3.63 5.81
N ILE A 82 -4.22 -3.08 4.67
CA ILE A 82 -4.47 -1.65 4.48
C ILE A 82 -5.96 -1.46 4.22
N TYR A 83 -6.61 -0.64 5.04
CA TYR A 83 -8.03 -0.35 4.86
C TYR A 83 -8.27 0.74 3.82
N GLU A 84 -9.47 0.72 3.24
CA GLU A 84 -9.92 1.71 2.24
C GLU A 84 -9.70 3.16 2.73
N SER A 85 -10.05 3.44 3.99
CA SER A 85 -9.88 4.77 4.59
C SER A 85 -8.43 5.22 4.69
N SER A 86 -7.49 4.29 4.90
CA SER A 86 -6.05 4.60 4.95
C SER A 86 -5.50 4.93 3.57
N LEU A 87 -5.90 4.18 2.54
CA LEU A 87 -5.54 4.49 1.15
C LEU A 87 -6.11 5.84 0.70
N GLN A 88 -7.36 6.15 1.08
CA GLN A 88 -7.97 7.45 0.79
C GLN A 88 -7.29 8.59 1.52
N SER A 89 -6.99 8.42 2.80
CA SER A 89 -6.27 9.42 3.60
C SER A 89 -4.89 9.70 2.99
N TRP A 90 -4.16 8.65 2.62
CA TRP A 90 -2.88 8.78 1.91
C TRP A 90 -3.04 9.48 0.56
N ALA A 91 -4.05 9.10 -0.22
CA ALA A 91 -4.30 9.67 -1.54
C ALA A 91 -4.55 11.19 -1.49
N VAL A 92 -5.16 11.69 -0.42
CA VAL A 92 -5.40 13.12 -0.21
C VAL A 92 -4.16 13.83 0.36
N ASN A 93 -3.53 13.24 1.38
CA ASN A 93 -2.57 13.96 2.22
C ASN A 93 -1.13 13.88 1.69
N ASP A 94 -0.73 12.80 1.03
CA ASP A 94 0.65 12.63 0.57
C ASP A 94 0.87 13.33 -0.79
N GLN A 95 1.69 14.38 -0.78
CA GLN A 95 2.03 15.19 -1.95
C GLN A 95 3.43 14.89 -2.50
N SER A 96 4.09 13.84 -2.01
CA SER A 96 5.41 13.42 -2.48
C SER A 96 5.39 13.06 -3.97
N MET A 97 6.55 13.20 -4.64
CA MET A 97 6.67 12.85 -6.05
C MET A 97 6.31 11.38 -6.31
N LYS A 98 6.71 10.48 -5.41
CA LYS A 98 6.38 9.05 -5.47
C LYS A 98 4.87 8.82 -5.43
N ALA A 99 4.19 9.47 -4.48
CA ALA A 99 2.75 9.37 -4.37
C ALA A 99 2.04 9.91 -5.61
N LYS A 100 2.51 11.02 -6.18
CA LYS A 100 1.97 11.56 -7.44
C LYS A 100 2.11 10.58 -8.60
N LEU A 101 3.28 9.97 -8.79
CA LEU A 101 3.53 8.99 -9.85
C LEU A 101 2.62 7.77 -9.72
N VAL A 102 2.45 7.24 -8.51
CA VAL A 102 1.56 6.09 -8.26
C VAL A 102 0.10 6.46 -8.49
N LYS A 103 -0.34 7.65 -8.06
CA LYS A 103 -1.71 8.14 -8.30
C LYS A 103 -2.00 8.31 -9.79
N GLU A 104 -1.10 8.95 -10.51
CA GLU A 104 -1.21 9.15 -11.97
C GLU A 104 -1.25 7.80 -12.71
N PHE A 105 -0.33 6.89 -12.38
CA PHE A 105 -0.34 5.54 -12.96
C PHE A 105 -1.65 4.82 -12.64
N SER A 106 -2.12 4.84 -11.39
CA SER A 106 -3.37 4.17 -11.02
C SER A 106 -4.59 4.75 -11.75
N PHE A 107 -4.62 6.05 -12.00
CA PHE A 107 -5.71 6.71 -12.72
C PHE A 107 -5.80 6.24 -14.18
N HIS A 108 -4.66 6.04 -14.83
CA HIS A 108 -4.59 5.68 -16.25
C HIS A 108 -4.55 4.17 -16.50
N GLU A 109 -3.76 3.43 -15.72
CA GLU A 109 -3.34 2.06 -16.02
C GLU A 109 -3.78 1.04 -14.94
N PHE A 110 -4.20 1.48 -13.75
CA PHE A 110 -4.64 0.58 -12.67
C PHE A 110 -5.94 1.05 -12.00
N PRO A 111 -7.08 1.05 -12.73
CA PRO A 111 -8.32 1.71 -12.31
C PRO A 111 -8.94 1.10 -11.05
N GLU A 112 -8.69 -0.17 -10.73
CA GLU A 112 -9.24 -0.80 -9.51
C GLU A 112 -8.66 -0.16 -8.23
N LEU A 113 -7.35 0.09 -8.19
CA LEU A 113 -6.75 0.83 -7.07
C LEU A 113 -7.23 2.28 -7.04
N TRP A 114 -7.34 2.93 -8.21
CA TRP A 114 -7.84 4.30 -8.28
C TRP A 114 -9.25 4.44 -7.70
N LYS A 115 -10.18 3.54 -8.04
CA LYS A 115 -11.54 3.55 -7.49
C LYS A 115 -11.54 3.50 -5.96
N ILE A 116 -10.68 2.69 -5.35
CA ILE A 116 -10.56 2.58 -3.89
C ILE A 116 -10.10 3.93 -3.29
N MET A 117 -9.09 4.56 -3.88
CA MET A 117 -8.50 5.81 -3.41
C MET A 117 -9.38 7.05 -3.66
N ALA A 118 -10.19 7.03 -4.72
CA ALA A 118 -10.98 8.17 -5.16
C ALA A 118 -12.43 8.18 -4.63
N LYS A 119 -12.92 7.09 -4.03
CA LYS A 119 -14.35 6.87 -3.70
C LYS A 119 -14.98 7.96 -2.83
N ASN A 120 -14.19 8.70 -2.03
CA ASN A 120 -14.67 9.81 -1.20
C ASN A 120 -14.27 11.22 -1.70
N GLN A 121 -13.73 11.36 -2.92
CA GLN A 121 -13.31 12.66 -3.47
C GLN A 121 -14.45 13.48 -4.10
N ASN A 122 -15.69 12.98 -4.06
CA ASN A 122 -16.88 13.66 -4.61
C ASN A 122 -17.61 14.62 -3.64
N PHE A 123 -16.97 15.10 -2.55
CA PHE A 123 -17.59 16.04 -1.60
C PHE A 123 -16.95 17.43 -1.51
N ALA A 124 -16.23 17.89 -2.55
CA ALA A 124 -15.75 19.27 -2.63
C ALA A 124 -15.66 19.84 -4.07
N ARG A 125 -16.49 19.33 -5.00
CA ARG A 125 -16.87 20.10 -6.20
C ARG A 125 -18.34 20.45 -6.03
N ASN A 126 -18.60 21.69 -5.60
CA ASN A 126 -19.91 22.34 -5.37
C ASN A 126 -20.25 22.62 -3.89
N VAL A 127 -19.51 23.54 -3.25
CA VAL A 127 -20.09 24.66 -2.47
C VAL A 127 -19.26 25.90 -2.78
#